data_AF-A0A853BWE0-F1
#
_entry.id   AF-A0A853BWE0-F1
#
_cell.length_a   1.000
_cell.length_b   1.000
_cell.length_c   1.000
_cell.angle_alpha   90.00
_cell.angle_beta   90.00
_cell.angle_gamma   90.00
#
_symmetry.space_group_name_H-M   'P 1'
#
loop_
_entity.id
_entity.type
_entity.pdbx_description
1 polymer ?
#
loop_
_entity_poly.entity_id
_entity_poly.type
_entity_poly.pdbx_seq_one_letter_code
_entity_poly.pdbx_strand_id
1 'polypeptide(L)'
;MNPVPPAAPRPGRARRAAALGLCLAAVLSGTAHADPPREADGEASPAELTSDLAAVRARLDDLQADADAAILAYADAADRLAEARSESDAARRAADRAAGRGAQARGDAARYAAAAYKGADLSPAVAWTSSRGPQEALDRSAYLALVGGRRSDTVATADAASTAARTLAERAEDAEEERAAAAEEAADARDAALEAVAEQEDALADITAEQTELELRLARVRGGGEREELEDRREAALDRASSAASAGSGAGPAAGAEPASGEPCTASGAEGYPNGRIPESALCPLPQPGEMLRADAAAAFIRLDGAFRERFGRPMCVTDSYRPYAEQVRLFREKEAGMAAGPGTSTHGEGAAVDLCGGVNEHGSAEHAWMLRTAPDYGWHNPDWARGGFEPWHWEYTG
;
A
#
# COMPACT_ATOMS: atom_id res chain seq x y z
N MET A 1 51.78 30.42 30.85
CA MET A 1 51.39 30.65 29.45
C MET A 1 50.07 29.90 29.22
N ASN A 2 49.00 30.65 28.99
CA ASN A 2 47.62 30.13 28.86
C ASN A 2 47.45 29.33 27.55
N PRO A 3 46.70 28.21 27.55
CA PRO A 3 46.17 27.66 26.32
C PRO A 3 44.90 28.41 25.90
N VAL A 4 44.89 28.79 24.62
CA VAL A 4 43.78 29.44 23.89
C VAL A 4 42.66 28.41 23.65
N PRO A 5 41.38 28.73 23.92
CA PRO A 5 40.26 27.83 23.63
C PRO A 5 39.87 27.88 22.14
N PRO A 6 39.49 26.74 21.52
CA PRO A 6 38.95 26.75 20.15
C PRO A 6 37.52 27.31 20.10
N ALA A 7 37.25 27.99 18.99
CA ALA A 7 36.07 28.81 18.73
C ALA A 7 34.74 28.03 18.69
N ALA A 8 33.69 28.67 19.20
CA ALA A 8 32.32 28.20 19.15
C ALA A 8 31.76 28.19 17.71
N PRO A 9 31.02 27.15 17.29
CA PRO A 9 30.30 27.16 16.01
C PRO A 9 29.06 28.08 16.10
N ARG A 10 28.91 28.94 15.08
CA ARG A 10 27.73 29.80 14.86
C ARG A 10 26.51 28.97 14.45
N PRO A 11 25.28 29.40 14.78
CA PRO A 11 24.06 28.63 14.55
C PRO A 11 23.67 28.63 13.06
N GLY A 12 23.76 27.46 12.43
CA GLY A 12 23.32 27.22 11.06
C GLY A 12 21.86 26.76 11.00
N ARG A 13 20.96 27.70 10.65
CA ARG A 13 19.66 27.52 9.98
C ARG A 13 18.95 26.17 10.19
N ALA A 14 18.07 26.13 11.20
CA ALA A 14 16.98 25.17 11.27
C ALA A 14 16.08 25.32 10.04
N ARG A 15 16.04 24.29 9.18
CA ARG A 15 14.95 24.12 8.21
C ARG A 15 13.74 23.67 9.02
N ARG A 16 12.75 24.55 9.13
CA ARG A 16 11.41 24.23 9.65
C ARG A 16 10.78 23.20 8.72
N ALA A 17 10.73 21.93 9.14
CA ALA A 17 9.76 20.99 8.61
C ALA A 17 8.41 21.37 9.25
N ALA A 18 7.53 21.95 8.45
CA ALA A 18 6.16 22.20 8.88
C ALA A 18 5.45 20.84 8.99
N ALA A 19 5.12 20.46 10.21
CA ALA A 19 4.15 19.40 10.47
C ALA A 19 2.78 19.91 10.02
N LEU A 20 2.20 19.30 8.98
CA LEU A 20 0.76 19.38 8.75
C LEU A 20 0.11 18.34 9.66
N GLY A 21 -0.21 18.76 10.89
CA GLY A 21 -1.27 18.12 11.66
C GLY A 21 -2.58 18.81 11.27
N LEU A 22 -3.44 18.12 10.53
CA LEU A 22 -4.80 18.61 10.26
C LEU A 22 -5.73 18.06 11.34
N CYS A 23 -5.99 18.88 12.35
CA CYS A 23 -7.14 18.72 13.24
C CYS A 23 -8.33 19.50 12.66
N LEU A 24 -9.48 18.83 12.64
CA LEU A 24 -10.85 19.27 12.35
C LEU A 24 -11.17 20.77 12.49
N ALA A 25 -11.84 21.33 11.49
CA ALA A 25 -12.96 22.26 11.66
C ALA A 25 -13.76 22.39 10.35
N ALA A 26 -14.84 21.62 10.20
CA ALA A 26 -15.84 21.86 9.17
C ALA A 26 -16.62 23.15 9.52
N VAL A 27 -16.36 24.23 8.78
CA VAL A 27 -17.23 25.40 8.76
C VAL A 27 -18.19 25.24 7.58
N LEU A 28 -19.39 24.73 7.87
CA LEU A 28 -20.52 24.75 6.94
C LEU A 28 -20.96 26.21 6.73
N SER A 29 -20.63 26.77 5.58
CA SER A 29 -21.28 27.97 5.04
C SER A 29 -21.26 27.90 3.52
N GLY A 30 -21.94 26.89 2.98
CA GLY A 30 -22.34 26.85 1.58
C GLY A 30 -23.85 27.06 1.51
N THR A 31 -24.29 28.19 0.95
CA THR A 31 -25.69 28.41 0.58
C THR A 31 -26.01 27.53 -0.63
N ALA A 32 -26.39 26.28 -0.38
CA ALA A 32 -26.99 25.43 -1.39
C ALA A 32 -28.29 26.07 -1.85
N HIS A 33 -28.33 26.49 -3.12
CA HIS A 33 -29.59 26.79 -3.79
C HIS A 33 -30.28 25.45 -4.05
N ALA A 34 -31.18 25.06 -3.14
CA ALA A 34 -32.09 23.95 -3.35
C ALA A 34 -33.17 24.41 -4.35
N ASP A 35 -33.12 23.87 -5.57
CA ASP A 35 -34.30 23.86 -6.44
C ASP A 35 -35.40 23.00 -5.77
N PRO A 36 -36.67 23.43 -5.78
CA PRO A 36 -37.76 22.62 -5.24
C PRO A 36 -37.91 21.34 -6.06
N PRO A 37 -38.22 20.20 -5.41
CA PRO A 37 -38.30 18.92 -6.11
C PRO A 37 -39.48 18.95 -7.08
N ARG A 38 -39.19 18.60 -8.34
CA ARG A 38 -40.22 18.28 -9.34
C ARG A 38 -40.92 16.99 -8.90
N GLU A 39 -42.20 17.08 -8.61
CA GLU A 39 -43.10 15.92 -8.53
C GLU A 39 -43.11 15.21 -9.89
N ALA A 40 -42.65 13.96 -9.90
CA ALA A 40 -42.87 13.02 -10.99
C ALA A 40 -43.50 11.76 -10.39
N ASP A 41 -44.70 11.45 -10.89
CA ASP A 41 -45.57 10.36 -10.50
C ASP A 41 -44.92 8.97 -10.68
N GLY A 42 -45.01 8.14 -9.63
CA GLY A 42 -44.63 6.71 -9.62
C GLY A 42 -43.67 6.37 -8.49
N GLU A 43 -44.16 5.79 -7.38
CA GLU A 43 -43.27 5.20 -6.36
C GLU A 43 -42.48 4.06 -7.01
N ALA A 44 -41.17 4.24 -7.17
CA ALA A 44 -40.25 3.22 -7.66
C ALA A 44 -40.39 1.93 -6.84
N SER A 45 -40.48 0.79 -7.51
CA SER A 45 -40.65 -0.51 -6.86
C SER A 45 -39.43 -0.88 -6.01
N PRO A 46 -39.58 -1.74 -4.98
CA PRO A 46 -38.44 -2.24 -4.20
C PRO A 46 -37.35 -2.89 -5.06
N ALA A 47 -37.73 -3.51 -6.18
CA ALA A 47 -36.81 -4.15 -7.10
C ALA A 47 -35.97 -3.12 -7.88
N GLU A 48 -36.59 -2.03 -8.35
CA GLU A 48 -35.89 -0.92 -9.01
C GLU A 48 -34.91 -0.24 -8.05
N LEU A 49 -35.34 0.10 -6.83
CA LEU A 49 -34.47 0.71 -5.81
C LEU A 49 -33.30 -0.21 -5.40
N THR A 50 -33.51 -1.53 -5.37
CA THR A 50 -32.43 -2.49 -5.09
C THR A 50 -31.44 -2.57 -6.26
N SER A 51 -31.94 -2.47 -7.50
CA SER A 51 -31.10 -2.42 -8.70
C SER A 51 -30.26 -1.14 -8.75
N ASP A 52 -30.84 0.01 -8.43
CA ASP A 52 -30.15 1.29 -8.39
C ASP A 52 -29.05 1.28 -7.31
N LEU A 53 -29.36 0.75 -6.12
CA LEU A 53 -28.39 0.58 -5.05
C LEU A 53 -27.21 -0.31 -5.46
N ALA A 54 -27.49 -1.40 -6.18
CA ALA A 54 -26.44 -2.27 -6.73
C ALA A 54 -25.57 -1.55 -7.78
N ALA A 55 -26.16 -0.68 -8.60
CA ALA A 55 -25.42 0.11 -9.58
C ALA A 55 -24.51 1.17 -8.94
N VAL A 56 -24.97 1.83 -7.87
CA VAL A 56 -24.16 2.78 -7.09
C VAL A 56 -22.97 2.10 -6.43
N ARG A 57 -23.18 0.91 -5.85
CA ARG A 57 -22.10 0.08 -5.28
C ARG A 57 -21.10 -0.36 -6.34
N ALA A 58 -21.58 -0.86 -7.49
CA ALA A 58 -20.69 -1.25 -8.59
C ALA A 58 -19.83 -0.08 -9.09
N ARG A 59 -20.38 1.15 -9.13
CA ARG A 59 -19.61 2.35 -9.50
C ARG A 59 -18.52 2.67 -8.46
N LEU A 60 -18.78 2.47 -7.17
CA LEU A 60 -17.76 2.62 -6.12
C LEU A 60 -16.65 1.58 -6.26
N ASP A 61 -17.02 0.32 -6.51
CA ASP A 61 -16.07 -0.79 -6.72
C ASP A 61 -15.17 -0.52 -7.93
N ASP A 62 -15.74 -0.03 -9.03
CA ASP A 62 -15.00 0.34 -10.24
C ASP A 62 -13.98 1.47 -9.95
N LEU A 63 -14.39 2.53 -9.24
CA LEU A 63 -13.50 3.63 -8.85
C LEU A 63 -12.35 3.17 -7.94
N GLN A 64 -12.65 2.26 -7.00
CA GLN A 64 -11.63 1.65 -6.15
C GLN A 64 -10.67 0.79 -6.96
N ALA A 65 -11.18 -0.01 -7.89
CA ALA A 65 -10.36 -0.85 -8.77
C ALA A 65 -9.43 -0.01 -9.67
N ASP A 66 -9.91 1.12 -10.19
CA ASP A 66 -9.13 2.04 -11.02
C ASP A 66 -8.01 2.73 -10.21
N ALA A 67 -8.31 3.20 -9.00
CA ALA A 67 -7.31 3.77 -8.09
C ALA A 67 -6.24 2.73 -7.71
N ASP A 68 -6.65 1.50 -7.39
CA ASP A 68 -5.74 0.40 -7.09
C ASP A 68 -4.83 0.05 -8.29
N ALA A 69 -5.39 -0.01 -9.49
CA ALA A 69 -4.64 -0.27 -10.71
C ALA A 69 -3.59 0.83 -10.96
N ALA A 70 -3.94 2.10 -10.76
CA ALA A 70 -3.02 3.22 -10.92
C ALA A 70 -1.90 3.21 -9.87
N ILE A 71 -2.21 2.90 -8.60
CA ILE A 71 -1.21 2.76 -7.53
C ILE A 71 -0.24 1.61 -7.82
N LEU A 72 -0.73 0.48 -8.33
CA LEU A 72 0.10 -0.66 -8.72
C LEU A 72 1.01 -0.32 -9.90
N ALA A 73 0.50 0.40 -10.91
CA ALA A 73 1.29 0.88 -12.03
C ALA A 73 2.41 1.83 -11.58
N TYR A 74 2.11 2.74 -10.65
CA TYR A 74 3.14 3.59 -10.03
C TYR A 74 4.20 2.78 -9.29
N ALA A 75 3.79 1.76 -8.52
CA ALA A 75 4.73 0.92 -7.80
C ALA A 75 5.67 0.16 -8.75
N ASP A 76 5.15 -0.43 -9.82
CA ASP A 76 5.94 -1.11 -10.84
C ASP A 76 6.93 -0.15 -11.54
N ALA A 77 6.48 1.04 -11.92
CA ALA A 77 7.34 2.06 -12.52
C ALA A 77 8.44 2.53 -11.54
N ALA A 78 8.13 2.65 -10.25
CA ALA A 78 9.10 3.02 -9.22
C ALA A 78 10.18 1.92 -9.03
N ASP A 79 9.81 0.65 -9.12
CA ASP A 79 10.75 -0.47 -9.05
C ASP A 79 11.67 -0.51 -10.27
N ARG A 80 11.12 -0.33 -11.49
CA ARG A 80 11.91 -0.20 -12.72
C ARG A 80 12.89 0.97 -12.67
N LEU A 81 12.48 2.12 -12.12
CA LEU A 81 13.37 3.26 -11.87
C LEU A 81 14.48 2.92 -10.87
N ALA A 82 14.20 2.15 -9.83
CA ALA A 82 15.22 1.74 -8.86
C ALA A 82 16.26 0.81 -9.51
N GLU A 83 15.83 -0.12 -10.35
CA GLU A 83 16.72 -1.00 -11.12
C GLU A 83 17.59 -0.19 -12.10
N ALA A 84 16.97 0.65 -12.93
CA ALA A 84 17.69 1.50 -13.89
C ALA A 84 18.70 2.44 -13.20
N ARG A 85 18.37 2.96 -11.99
CA ARG A 85 19.32 3.73 -11.17
C ARG A 85 20.55 2.91 -10.79
N SER A 86 20.36 1.67 -10.35
CA SER A 86 21.44 0.76 -9.97
C SER A 86 22.35 0.44 -11.15
N GLU A 87 21.77 0.17 -12.32
CA GLU A 87 22.48 -0.14 -13.55
C GLU A 87 23.28 1.07 -14.07
N SER A 88 22.63 2.23 -14.16
CA SER A 88 23.25 3.52 -14.50
C SER A 88 24.47 3.81 -13.61
N ASP A 89 24.31 3.65 -12.30
CA ASP A 89 25.38 3.81 -11.32
C ASP A 89 26.53 2.80 -11.53
N ALA A 90 26.21 1.53 -11.83
CA ALA A 90 27.20 0.50 -12.09
C ALA A 90 27.97 0.75 -13.39
N ALA A 91 27.26 1.14 -14.45
CA ALA A 91 27.82 1.49 -15.75
C ALA A 91 28.75 2.70 -15.63
N ARG A 92 28.32 3.75 -14.95
CA ARG A 92 29.15 4.94 -14.67
C ARG A 92 30.43 4.59 -13.91
N ARG A 93 30.34 3.79 -12.84
CA ARG A 93 31.53 3.33 -12.11
C ARG A 93 32.46 2.49 -12.99
N ALA A 94 31.92 1.70 -13.92
CA ALA A 94 32.73 0.93 -14.86
C ALA A 94 33.44 1.82 -15.88
N ALA A 95 32.74 2.82 -16.42
CA ALA A 95 33.28 3.84 -17.31
C ALA A 95 34.42 4.62 -16.63
N ASP A 96 34.21 5.10 -15.40
CA ASP A 96 35.23 5.84 -14.64
C ASP A 96 36.50 5.00 -14.41
N ARG A 97 36.34 3.72 -14.04
CA ARG A 97 37.48 2.79 -13.88
C ARG A 97 38.21 2.57 -15.21
N ALA A 98 37.47 2.42 -16.31
CA ALA A 98 38.06 2.23 -17.63
C ALA A 98 38.78 3.49 -18.13
N ALA A 99 38.21 4.67 -17.91
CA ALA A 99 38.83 5.96 -18.19
C ALA A 99 40.13 6.14 -17.40
N GLY A 100 40.13 5.78 -16.10
CA GLY A 100 41.34 5.80 -15.27
C GLY A 100 42.44 4.89 -15.81
N ARG A 101 42.12 3.63 -16.17
CA ARG A 101 43.08 2.70 -16.80
C ARG A 101 43.57 3.19 -18.16
N GLY A 102 42.68 3.74 -18.98
CA GLY A 102 43.02 4.32 -20.27
C GLY A 102 43.97 5.52 -20.14
N ALA A 103 43.73 6.41 -19.18
CA ALA A 103 44.62 7.52 -18.88
C ALA A 103 46.00 7.05 -18.42
N GLN A 104 46.07 6.03 -17.56
CA GLN A 104 47.32 5.44 -17.11
C GLN A 104 48.10 4.81 -18.28
N ALA A 105 47.46 3.97 -19.08
CA ALA A 105 48.10 3.29 -20.21
C ALA A 105 48.59 4.27 -21.29
N ARG A 106 47.82 5.33 -21.57
CA ARG A 106 48.27 6.43 -22.45
C ARG A 106 49.46 7.18 -21.86
N GLY A 107 49.50 7.40 -20.56
CA GLY A 107 50.65 7.99 -19.87
C GLY A 107 51.91 7.13 -19.99
N ASP A 108 51.78 5.81 -19.85
CA ASP A 108 52.88 4.86 -20.03
C ASP A 108 53.41 4.89 -21.47
N ALA A 109 52.54 4.82 -22.47
CA ALA A 109 52.91 4.93 -23.88
C ALA A 109 53.56 6.28 -24.19
N ALA A 110 53.04 7.39 -23.65
CA ALA A 110 53.60 8.74 -23.85
C ALA A 110 55.02 8.87 -23.27
N ARG A 111 55.31 8.21 -22.13
CA ARG A 111 56.67 8.17 -21.56
C ARG A 111 57.67 7.46 -22.48
N TYR A 112 57.26 6.34 -23.09
CA TYR A 112 58.09 5.66 -24.08
C TYR A 112 58.32 6.52 -25.32
N ALA A 113 57.28 7.17 -25.84
CA ALA A 113 57.39 8.08 -26.97
C ALA A 113 58.35 9.26 -26.67
N ALA A 114 58.23 9.86 -25.48
CA ALA A 114 59.11 10.94 -25.05
C ALA A 114 60.57 10.49 -24.87
N ALA A 115 60.81 9.28 -24.35
CA ALA A 115 62.15 8.71 -24.22
C ALA A 115 62.80 8.45 -25.59
N ALA A 116 62.03 7.94 -26.55
CA ALA A 116 62.46 7.74 -27.93
C ALA A 116 62.83 9.08 -28.59
N TYR A 117 61.99 10.11 -28.43
CA TYR A 117 62.22 11.44 -29.00
C TYR A 117 63.48 12.13 -28.43
N LYS A 118 63.77 11.92 -27.13
CA LYS A 118 64.95 12.48 -26.46
C LYS A 118 66.27 11.76 -26.80
N GLY A 119 66.25 10.80 -27.73
CA GLY A 119 67.46 10.08 -28.15
C GLY A 119 67.99 9.10 -27.10
N ALA A 120 67.20 8.72 -26.09
CA ALA A 120 67.54 7.66 -25.15
C ALA A 120 67.42 6.26 -25.77
N ASP A 121 67.10 6.18 -27.05
CA ASP A 121 67.00 4.93 -27.79
C ASP A 121 68.36 4.52 -28.33
N LEU A 122 68.79 3.29 -28.02
CA LEU A 122 69.90 2.65 -28.72
C LEU A 122 69.43 2.38 -30.14
N SER A 123 69.65 3.34 -31.04
CA SER A 123 69.39 3.17 -32.46
C SER A 123 69.97 1.81 -32.91
N PRO A 124 69.21 0.98 -33.63
CA PRO A 124 69.72 -0.29 -34.15
C PRO A 124 71.07 -0.09 -34.85
N ALA A 125 71.23 1.01 -35.58
CA ALA A 125 72.49 1.35 -36.24
C ALA A 125 73.68 1.50 -35.27
N VAL A 126 73.48 2.11 -34.09
CA VAL A 126 74.52 2.28 -33.05
C VAL A 126 74.81 0.97 -32.31
N ALA A 127 73.79 0.14 -32.11
CA ALA A 127 73.94 -1.17 -31.47
C ALA A 127 74.76 -2.15 -32.34
N TRP A 128 74.56 -2.11 -33.67
CA TRP A 128 75.29 -2.94 -34.65
C TRP A 128 76.73 -2.47 -34.89
N THR A 129 76.96 -1.16 -35.03
CA THR A 129 78.28 -0.59 -35.39
C THR A 129 79.33 -0.60 -34.26
N SER A 130 78.92 -0.81 -33.01
CA SER A 130 79.80 -0.76 -31.82
C SER A 130 80.01 -2.10 -31.11
N SER A 131 79.66 -3.22 -31.76
CA SER A 131 79.82 -4.57 -31.19
C SER A 131 81.28 -5.05 -31.34
N ARG A 132 81.85 -5.70 -30.30
CA ARG A 132 83.24 -6.22 -30.31
C ARG A 132 83.34 -7.66 -30.78
N GLY A 133 82.28 -8.21 -31.39
CA GLY A 133 82.26 -9.55 -31.95
C GLY A 133 80.84 -10.07 -32.24
N PRO A 134 80.72 -11.23 -32.92
CA PRO A 134 79.43 -11.76 -33.37
C PRO A 134 78.49 -12.19 -32.23
N GLN A 135 79.02 -12.69 -31.11
CA GLN A 135 78.20 -13.06 -29.94
C GLN A 135 77.56 -11.82 -29.28
N GLU A 136 78.34 -10.75 -29.07
CA GLU A 136 77.83 -9.50 -28.49
C GLU A 136 76.77 -8.82 -29.40
N ALA A 137 76.91 -8.94 -30.72
CA ALA A 137 75.89 -8.47 -31.65
C ALA A 137 74.56 -9.22 -31.51
N LEU A 138 74.61 -10.56 -31.35
CA LEU A 138 73.43 -11.39 -31.12
C LEU A 138 72.73 -11.04 -29.79
N ASP A 139 73.48 -10.92 -28.69
CA ASP A 139 72.94 -10.56 -27.38
C ASP A 139 72.24 -9.19 -27.40
N ARG A 140 72.86 -8.20 -28.06
CA ARG A 140 72.25 -6.86 -28.24
C ARG A 140 71.01 -6.91 -29.13
N SER A 141 70.99 -7.75 -30.16
CA SER A 141 69.81 -7.91 -31.03
C SER A 141 68.61 -8.52 -30.28
N ALA A 142 68.86 -9.51 -29.42
CA ALA A 142 67.84 -10.12 -28.57
C ALA A 142 67.29 -9.11 -27.55
N TYR A 143 68.16 -8.27 -26.96
CA TYR A 143 67.75 -7.19 -26.07
C TYR A 143 66.88 -6.13 -26.78
N LEU A 144 67.27 -5.71 -27.99
CA LEU A 144 66.48 -4.77 -28.80
C LEU A 144 65.11 -5.35 -29.18
N ALA A 145 65.05 -6.64 -29.52
CA ALA A 145 63.78 -7.33 -29.81
C ALA A 145 62.86 -7.35 -28.59
N LEU A 146 63.40 -7.63 -27.39
CA LEU A 146 62.63 -7.61 -26.14
C LEU A 146 62.09 -6.20 -25.82
N VAL A 147 62.93 -5.18 -25.94
CA VAL A 147 62.54 -3.78 -25.69
C VAL A 147 61.52 -3.30 -26.72
N GLY A 148 61.70 -3.65 -27.99
CA GLY A 148 60.76 -3.38 -29.08
C GLY A 148 59.40 -4.04 -28.84
N GLY A 149 59.39 -5.31 -28.42
CA GLY A 149 58.18 -6.04 -28.03
C GLY A 149 57.43 -5.33 -26.90
N ARG A 150 58.11 -5.01 -25.80
CA ARG A 150 57.50 -4.29 -24.65
C ARG A 150 56.90 -2.94 -25.04
N ARG A 151 57.53 -2.19 -25.95
CA ARG A 151 57.00 -0.92 -26.46
C ARG A 151 55.72 -1.14 -27.26
N SER A 152 55.75 -2.10 -28.18
CA SER A 152 54.58 -2.50 -28.98
C SER A 152 53.41 -2.90 -28.06
N ASP A 153 53.67 -3.71 -27.04
CA ASP A 153 52.67 -4.15 -26.07
C ASP A 153 52.10 -2.98 -25.27
N THR A 154 52.93 -2.00 -24.89
CA THR A 154 52.46 -0.82 -24.14
C THR A 154 51.52 0.04 -24.99
N VAL A 155 51.86 0.26 -26.27
CA VAL A 155 51.01 1.01 -27.20
C VAL A 155 49.71 0.25 -27.47
N ALA A 156 49.79 -1.06 -27.72
CA ALA A 156 48.61 -1.91 -27.91
C ALA A 156 47.70 -1.92 -26.68
N THR A 157 48.28 -1.96 -25.47
CA THR A 157 47.54 -1.87 -24.22
C THR A 157 46.84 -0.51 -24.07
N ALA A 158 47.51 0.59 -24.44
CA ALA A 158 46.93 1.93 -24.39
C ALA A 158 45.77 2.11 -25.38
N ASP A 159 45.89 1.54 -26.58
CA ASP A 159 44.83 1.55 -27.59
C ASP A 159 43.62 0.71 -27.14
N ALA A 160 43.86 -0.52 -26.67
CA ALA A 160 42.82 -1.39 -26.14
C ALA A 160 42.11 -0.76 -24.92
N ALA A 161 42.86 -0.14 -24.01
CA ALA A 161 42.28 0.54 -22.85
C ALA A 161 41.47 1.78 -23.25
N SER A 162 41.88 2.51 -24.29
CA SER A 162 41.14 3.66 -24.82
C SER A 162 39.84 3.22 -25.49
N THR A 163 39.87 2.13 -26.25
CA THR A 163 38.67 1.53 -26.85
C THR A 163 37.69 1.06 -25.78
N ALA A 164 38.17 0.35 -24.76
CA ALA A 164 37.34 -0.10 -23.64
C ALA A 164 36.74 1.08 -22.86
N ALA A 165 37.49 2.17 -22.65
CA ALA A 165 37.00 3.36 -21.98
C ALA A 165 35.86 4.03 -22.76
N ARG A 166 36.00 4.16 -24.09
CA ARG A 166 34.95 4.72 -24.95
C ARG A 166 33.69 3.86 -24.94
N THR A 167 33.82 2.55 -25.12
CA THR A 167 32.66 1.64 -25.12
C THR A 167 31.93 1.63 -23.78
N LEU A 168 32.65 1.72 -22.66
CA LEU A 168 32.00 1.79 -21.35
C LEU A 168 31.40 3.16 -21.05
N ALA A 169 31.95 4.24 -21.62
CA ALA A 169 31.33 5.56 -21.55
C ALA A 169 30.01 5.60 -22.34
N GLU A 170 30.00 5.07 -23.57
CA GLU A 170 28.76 4.92 -24.38
C GLU A 170 27.70 4.14 -23.60
N ARG A 171 28.05 2.98 -23.00
CA ARG A 171 27.11 2.23 -22.15
C ARG A 171 26.61 2.97 -20.91
N ALA A 172 27.44 3.84 -20.33
CA ALA A 172 27.03 4.64 -19.18
C ALA A 172 26.07 5.76 -19.61
N GLU A 173 26.24 6.32 -20.82
CA GLU A 173 25.28 7.26 -21.40
C GLU A 173 23.95 6.56 -21.70
N ASP A 174 23.96 5.41 -22.36
CA ASP A 174 22.76 4.61 -22.64
C ASP A 174 21.98 4.28 -21.35
N ALA A 175 22.67 3.83 -20.30
CA ALA A 175 22.04 3.50 -19.02
C ALA A 175 21.48 4.74 -18.27
N GLU A 176 22.09 5.91 -18.44
CA GLU A 176 21.55 7.17 -17.88
C GLU A 176 20.29 7.63 -18.64
N GLU A 177 20.22 7.38 -19.96
CA GLU A 177 19.01 7.61 -20.76
C GLU A 177 17.87 6.68 -20.34
N GLU A 178 18.14 5.38 -20.17
CA GLU A 178 17.15 4.41 -19.65
C GLU A 178 16.66 4.81 -18.25
N ARG A 179 17.55 5.26 -17.36
CA ARG A 179 17.18 5.78 -16.05
C ARG A 179 16.31 7.03 -16.15
N ALA A 180 16.58 7.93 -17.09
CA ALA A 180 15.79 9.13 -17.29
C ALA A 180 14.37 8.79 -17.78
N ALA A 181 14.26 7.88 -18.75
CA ALA A 181 12.98 7.39 -19.24
C ALA A 181 12.15 6.71 -18.13
N ALA A 182 12.77 5.82 -17.34
CA ALA A 182 12.10 5.21 -16.19
C ALA A 182 11.68 6.24 -15.12
N ALA A 183 12.41 7.35 -14.99
CA ALA A 183 12.07 8.40 -14.05
C ALA A 183 10.85 9.22 -14.49
N GLU A 184 10.75 9.48 -15.79
CA GLU A 184 9.58 10.12 -16.41
C GLU A 184 8.34 9.22 -16.27
N GLU A 185 8.46 7.94 -16.64
CA GLU A 185 7.36 6.97 -16.49
C GLU A 185 6.87 6.85 -15.04
N ALA A 186 7.78 6.79 -14.07
CA ALA A 186 7.40 6.75 -12.66
C ALA A 186 6.76 8.05 -12.17
N ALA A 187 7.11 9.20 -12.76
CA ALA A 187 6.46 10.47 -12.45
C ALA A 187 5.05 10.53 -13.03
N ASP A 188 4.87 10.11 -14.28
CA ASP A 188 3.57 10.06 -14.94
C ASP A 188 2.62 9.08 -14.21
N ALA A 189 3.13 7.89 -13.86
CA ALA A 189 2.35 6.90 -13.12
C ALA A 189 1.98 7.39 -11.70
N ARG A 190 2.87 8.16 -11.04
CA ARG A 190 2.54 8.81 -9.77
C ARG A 190 1.40 9.80 -9.95
N ASP A 191 1.47 10.65 -10.96
CA ASP A 191 0.47 11.69 -11.19
C ASP A 191 -0.88 11.07 -11.53
N ALA A 192 -0.90 10.01 -12.35
CA ALA A 192 -2.10 9.21 -12.60
C ALA A 192 -2.68 8.56 -11.33
N ALA A 193 -1.83 8.01 -10.46
CA ALA A 193 -2.27 7.44 -9.19
C ALA A 193 -2.88 8.50 -8.25
N LEU A 194 -2.28 9.70 -8.20
CA LEU A 194 -2.81 10.82 -7.41
C LEU A 194 -4.14 11.32 -7.97
N GLU A 195 -4.29 11.37 -9.29
CA GLU A 195 -5.53 11.75 -9.95
C GLU A 195 -6.64 10.73 -9.69
N ALA A 196 -6.36 9.44 -9.82
CA ALA A 196 -7.34 8.37 -9.56
C ALA A 196 -7.81 8.35 -8.10
N VAL A 197 -6.91 8.59 -7.14
CA VAL A 197 -7.27 8.72 -5.72
C VAL A 197 -8.13 9.98 -5.48
N ALA A 198 -7.79 11.10 -6.11
CA ALA A 198 -8.60 12.32 -5.99
C ALA A 198 -10.01 12.15 -6.57
N GLU A 199 -10.14 11.48 -7.73
CA GLU A 199 -11.43 11.16 -8.34
C GLU A 199 -12.26 10.23 -7.45
N GLN A 200 -11.63 9.23 -6.84
CA GLN A 200 -12.26 8.37 -5.84
C GLN A 200 -12.77 9.18 -4.64
N GLU A 201 -11.95 10.07 -4.08
CA GLU A 201 -12.31 10.92 -2.93
C GLU A 201 -13.47 11.87 -3.25
N ASP A 202 -13.43 12.53 -4.42
CA ASP A 202 -14.48 13.45 -4.87
C ASP A 202 -15.81 12.69 -5.11
N ALA A 203 -15.75 11.51 -5.72
CA ALA A 203 -16.93 10.70 -6.00
C ALA A 203 -17.53 10.05 -4.75
N LEU A 204 -16.73 9.75 -3.73
CA LEU A 204 -17.18 9.04 -2.52
C LEU A 204 -18.29 9.78 -1.78
N ALA A 205 -18.21 11.12 -1.70
CA ALA A 205 -19.22 11.92 -1.01
C ALA A 205 -20.59 11.85 -1.70
N ASP A 206 -20.59 11.96 -3.04
CA ASP A 206 -21.81 11.91 -3.85
C ASP A 206 -22.41 10.50 -3.86
N ILE A 207 -21.57 9.47 -4.04
CA ILE A 207 -21.98 8.05 -4.01
C ILE A 207 -22.57 7.69 -2.65
N THR A 208 -21.95 8.13 -1.55
CA THR A 208 -22.46 7.86 -0.19
C THR A 208 -23.80 8.52 0.05
N ALA A 209 -23.99 9.75 -0.45
CA ALA A 209 -25.25 10.46 -0.34
C ALA A 209 -26.36 9.77 -1.16
N GLU A 210 -26.07 9.36 -2.39
CA GLU A 210 -27.00 8.63 -3.28
C GLU A 210 -27.37 7.27 -2.67
N GLN A 211 -26.38 6.54 -2.15
CA GLN A 211 -26.58 5.27 -1.45
C GLN A 211 -27.52 5.45 -0.24
N THR A 212 -27.26 6.45 0.59
CA THR A 212 -28.07 6.74 1.78
C THR A 212 -29.52 7.09 1.40
N GLU A 213 -29.72 7.88 0.34
CA GLU A 213 -31.04 8.22 -0.16
C GLU A 213 -31.81 6.98 -0.64
N LEU A 214 -31.16 6.13 -1.45
CA LEU A 214 -31.74 4.90 -1.97
C LEU A 214 -32.09 3.92 -0.84
N GLU A 215 -31.22 3.78 0.16
CA GLU A 215 -31.47 2.94 1.34
C GLU A 215 -32.66 3.47 2.16
N LEU A 216 -32.76 4.78 2.38
CA LEU A 216 -33.89 5.40 3.07
C LEU A 216 -35.21 5.25 2.29
N ARG A 217 -35.18 5.38 0.96
CA ARG A 217 -36.35 5.16 0.10
C ARG A 217 -36.77 3.70 0.11
N LEU A 218 -35.81 2.77 0.01
CA LEU A 218 -36.07 1.33 0.07
C LEU A 218 -36.65 0.94 1.43
N ALA A 219 -36.12 1.49 2.53
CA ALA A 219 -36.64 1.29 3.88
C ALA A 219 -38.06 1.87 4.05
N ARG A 220 -38.39 2.99 3.40
CA ARG A 220 -39.74 3.57 3.41
C ARG A 220 -40.74 2.69 2.67
N VAL A 221 -40.38 2.19 1.48
CA VAL A 221 -41.25 1.31 0.69
C VAL A 221 -41.42 -0.05 1.38
N ARG A 222 -40.35 -0.63 1.93
CA ARG A 222 -40.40 -1.88 2.71
C ARG A 222 -41.14 -1.70 4.04
N GLY A 223 -40.88 -0.63 4.77
CA GLY A 223 -41.53 -0.31 6.05
C GLY A 223 -42.99 0.12 5.91
N GLY A 224 -43.39 0.65 4.74
CA GLY A 224 -44.79 0.84 4.37
C GLY A 224 -45.50 -0.51 4.20
N GLY A 225 -44.88 -1.45 3.48
CA GLY A 225 -45.39 -2.81 3.29
C GLY A 225 -45.39 -3.64 4.57
N GLU A 226 -44.35 -3.56 5.40
CA GLU A 226 -44.29 -4.26 6.70
C GLU A 226 -45.29 -3.69 7.69
N ARG A 227 -45.58 -2.38 7.66
CA ARG A 227 -46.59 -1.75 8.53
C ARG A 227 -48.01 -2.10 8.09
N GLU A 228 -48.28 -2.14 6.78
CA GLU A 228 -49.53 -2.61 6.20
C GLU A 228 -49.74 -4.12 6.48
N GLU A 229 -48.70 -4.94 6.31
CA GLU A 229 -48.73 -6.37 6.65
C GLU A 229 -48.85 -6.61 8.16
N LEU A 230 -48.26 -5.76 9.01
CA LEU A 230 -48.47 -5.82 10.47
C LEU A 230 -49.89 -5.42 10.86
N GLU A 231 -50.46 -4.42 10.18
CA GLU A 231 -51.83 -3.94 10.39
C GLU A 231 -52.84 -4.99 9.94
N ASP A 232 -52.63 -5.63 8.78
CA ASP A 232 -53.42 -6.77 8.29
C ASP A 232 -53.30 -7.99 9.21
N ARG A 233 -52.09 -8.31 9.67
CA ARG A 233 -51.87 -9.41 10.63
C ARG A 233 -52.48 -9.11 11.99
N ARG A 234 -52.47 -7.84 12.42
CA ARG A 234 -53.12 -7.35 13.65
C ARG A 234 -54.64 -7.42 13.51
N GLU A 235 -55.21 -7.01 12.38
CA GLU A 235 -56.63 -7.09 12.09
C GLU A 235 -57.10 -8.54 12.04
N ALA A 236 -56.39 -9.41 11.31
CA ALA A 236 -56.64 -10.86 11.31
C ALA A 236 -56.42 -11.52 12.70
N ALA A 237 -55.54 -10.98 13.55
CA ALA A 237 -55.38 -11.44 14.92
C ALA A 237 -56.51 -10.95 15.83
N LEU A 238 -57.03 -9.74 15.63
CA LEU A 238 -58.17 -9.18 16.35
C LEU A 238 -59.47 -9.91 15.97
N ASP A 239 -59.66 -10.28 14.70
CA ASP A 239 -60.78 -11.10 14.24
C ASP A 239 -60.73 -12.53 14.77
N ARG A 240 -59.53 -13.13 14.81
CA ARG A 240 -59.32 -14.44 15.45
C ARG A 240 -59.53 -14.37 16.96
N ALA A 241 -59.11 -13.28 17.62
CA ALA A 241 -59.30 -13.07 19.05
C ALA A 241 -60.77 -12.79 19.41
N SER A 242 -61.52 -12.07 18.59
CA SER A 242 -62.97 -11.86 18.79
C SER A 242 -63.76 -13.15 18.55
N SER A 243 -63.33 -13.95 17.57
CA SER A 243 -63.88 -15.28 17.29
C SER A 243 -63.53 -16.29 18.38
N ALA A 244 -62.31 -16.25 18.94
CA ALA A 244 -61.87 -17.09 20.05
C ALA A 244 -62.50 -16.70 21.39
N ALA A 245 -62.68 -15.40 21.66
CA ALA A 245 -63.42 -14.89 22.82
C ALA A 245 -64.91 -15.26 22.77
N SER A 246 -65.46 -15.44 21.57
CA SER A 246 -66.83 -15.92 21.35
C SER A 246 -66.94 -17.45 21.41
N ALA A 247 -65.82 -18.19 21.37
CA ALA A 247 -65.79 -19.65 21.21
C ALA A 247 -65.07 -20.44 22.32
N GLY A 248 -64.46 -19.81 23.34
CA GLY A 248 -63.54 -20.53 24.22
C GLY A 248 -63.52 -20.11 25.69
N SER A 249 -64.58 -20.42 26.42
CA SER A 249 -64.47 -20.80 27.84
C SER A 249 -63.81 -22.19 27.90
N GLY A 250 -62.48 -22.26 28.04
CA GLY A 250 -61.80 -23.53 28.32
C GLY A 250 -60.30 -23.58 28.02
N ALA A 251 -59.51 -23.71 29.09
CA ALA A 251 -58.21 -24.40 29.21
C ALA A 251 -56.91 -23.76 28.64
N GLY A 252 -56.08 -23.24 29.58
CA GLY A 252 -54.69 -23.67 29.87
C GLY A 252 -53.55 -23.48 28.84
N PRO A 253 -52.46 -22.75 29.18
CA PRO A 253 -51.35 -22.47 28.25
C PRO A 253 -50.13 -23.40 28.43
N ALA A 254 -49.45 -23.69 27.31
CA ALA A 254 -48.08 -24.21 27.31
C ALA A 254 -47.21 -23.50 26.23
N ALA A 255 -46.02 -23.10 26.68
CA ALA A 255 -44.77 -22.81 25.97
C ALA A 255 -44.70 -21.59 25.02
N GLY A 256 -43.86 -20.63 25.42
CA GLY A 256 -43.42 -19.49 24.62
C GLY A 256 -42.23 -19.81 23.71
N ALA A 257 -42.18 -19.12 22.57
CA ALA A 257 -41.09 -19.13 21.61
C ALA A 257 -40.36 -17.76 21.65
N GLU A 258 -39.03 -17.80 21.68
CA GLU A 258 -38.13 -16.65 21.52
C GLU A 258 -38.10 -16.13 20.06
N PRO A 259 -37.70 -14.86 19.80
CA PRO A 259 -37.61 -14.33 18.45
C PRO A 259 -36.21 -14.47 17.82
N ALA A 260 -36.21 -15.16 16.68
CA ALA A 260 -35.50 -14.91 15.41
C ALA A 260 -34.06 -14.35 15.41
N SER A 261 -33.09 -15.26 15.24
CA SER A 261 -31.79 -15.02 14.62
C SER A 261 -31.93 -14.80 13.10
N GLY A 262 -31.33 -13.74 12.55
CA GLY A 262 -31.10 -13.60 11.10
C GLY A 262 -30.21 -14.75 10.58
N GLU A 263 -30.46 -15.20 9.36
CA GLU A 263 -29.72 -16.32 8.75
C GLU A 263 -28.19 -16.08 8.77
N PRO A 264 -27.38 -17.10 9.10
CA PRO A 264 -25.93 -16.96 9.11
C PRO A 264 -25.40 -16.77 7.68
N CYS A 265 -24.53 -15.78 7.50
CA CYS A 265 -23.76 -15.63 6.27
C CYS A 265 -22.97 -16.92 6.00
N THR A 266 -23.21 -17.54 4.84
CA THR A 266 -22.61 -18.82 4.43
C THR A 266 -21.43 -18.65 3.47
N ALA A 267 -20.87 -17.43 3.38
CA ALA A 267 -19.67 -17.19 2.57
C ALA A 267 -18.59 -18.22 2.98
N SER A 268 -18.14 -19.01 2.01
CA SER A 268 -17.16 -20.07 2.22
C SER A 268 -16.00 -19.85 1.25
N GLY A 269 -14.80 -20.22 1.67
CA GLY A 269 -13.61 -20.13 0.81
C GLY A 269 -12.72 -18.90 1.01
N ALA A 270 -12.85 -18.16 2.13
CA ALA A 270 -11.78 -17.24 2.54
C ALA A 270 -10.43 -17.98 2.72
N GLU A 271 -10.50 -19.24 3.16
CA GLU A 271 -9.38 -20.18 3.20
C GLU A 271 -8.87 -20.48 1.79
N GLY A 272 -7.71 -19.90 1.43
CA GLY A 272 -7.06 -20.11 0.12
C GLY A 272 -6.66 -18.81 -0.58
N TYR A 273 -7.22 -17.68 -0.16
CA TYR A 273 -6.76 -16.38 -0.64
C TYR A 273 -5.54 -15.90 0.15
N PRO A 274 -4.54 -15.27 -0.52
CA PRO A 274 -3.47 -14.60 0.19
C PRO A 274 -3.99 -13.46 1.07
N ASN A 275 -3.24 -13.12 2.11
CA ASN A 275 -3.53 -12.00 3.01
C ASN A 275 -3.77 -10.69 2.23
N GLY A 276 -4.93 -10.07 2.47
CA GLY A 276 -5.42 -8.86 1.81
C GLY A 276 -6.01 -9.08 0.41
N ARG A 277 -6.26 -10.33 0.00
CA ARG A 277 -6.78 -10.67 -1.33
C ARG A 277 -8.03 -11.54 -1.30
N ILE A 278 -8.78 -11.49 -0.20
CA ILE A 278 -10.08 -12.14 -0.07
C ILE A 278 -11.10 -11.29 -0.85
N PRO A 279 -11.81 -11.83 -1.85
CA PRO A 279 -12.85 -11.09 -2.55
C PRO A 279 -14.04 -10.85 -1.60
N GLU A 280 -14.76 -9.75 -1.78
CA GLU A 280 -15.93 -9.43 -0.93
C GLU A 280 -17.00 -10.52 -0.94
N SER A 281 -17.15 -11.23 -2.06
CA SER A 281 -18.06 -12.37 -2.19
C SER A 281 -17.71 -13.56 -1.29
N ALA A 282 -16.48 -13.60 -0.76
CA ALA A 282 -16.01 -14.57 0.22
C ALA A 282 -15.96 -13.99 1.66
N LEU A 283 -16.40 -12.75 1.86
CA LEU A 283 -16.53 -12.10 3.15
C LEU A 283 -18.00 -11.99 3.59
N CYS A 284 -18.20 -11.72 4.86
CA CYS A 284 -19.50 -11.56 5.48
C CYS A 284 -19.62 -10.15 6.08
N PRO A 285 -20.70 -9.41 5.75
CA PRO A 285 -20.93 -8.09 6.33
C PRO A 285 -21.25 -8.20 7.81
N LEU A 286 -20.78 -7.21 8.57
CA LEU A 286 -21.12 -7.02 9.97
C LEU A 286 -22.35 -6.11 10.11
N PRO A 287 -22.97 -6.05 11.31
CA PRO A 287 -24.02 -5.07 11.60
C PRO A 287 -23.56 -3.61 11.49
N GLN A 288 -22.25 -3.37 11.53
CA GLN A 288 -21.60 -2.09 11.32
C GLN A 288 -21.46 -1.86 9.81
N PRO A 289 -22.04 -0.78 9.26
CA PRO A 289 -22.03 -0.53 7.81
C PRO A 289 -20.60 -0.46 7.25
N GLY A 290 -20.37 -1.12 6.12
CA GLY A 290 -19.07 -1.14 5.43
C GLY A 290 -18.05 -2.14 6.01
N GLU A 291 -18.33 -2.74 7.16
CA GLU A 291 -17.38 -3.64 7.81
C GLU A 291 -17.64 -5.10 7.42
N MET A 292 -16.56 -5.84 7.17
CA MET A 292 -16.63 -7.22 6.69
C MET A 292 -15.53 -8.09 7.29
N LEU A 293 -15.82 -9.37 7.50
CA LEU A 293 -14.88 -10.37 8.01
C LEU A 293 -15.05 -11.71 7.29
N ARG A 294 -14.07 -12.62 7.43
CA ARG A 294 -14.31 -14.02 7.05
C ARG A 294 -15.46 -14.59 7.89
N ALA A 295 -16.19 -15.55 7.34
CA ALA A 295 -17.52 -15.94 7.86
C ALA A 295 -17.55 -16.41 9.32
N ASP A 296 -16.54 -17.16 9.76
CA ASP A 296 -16.42 -17.64 11.15
C ASP A 296 -16.16 -16.48 12.13
N ALA A 297 -15.23 -15.59 11.79
CA ALA A 297 -14.95 -14.38 12.54
C ALA A 297 -16.18 -13.45 12.58
N ALA A 298 -16.87 -13.25 11.45
CA ALA A 298 -18.10 -12.44 11.38
C ALA A 298 -19.19 -13.00 12.29
N ALA A 299 -19.46 -14.31 12.23
CA ALA A 299 -20.46 -14.96 13.07
C ALA A 299 -20.12 -14.85 14.56
N ALA A 300 -18.84 -14.99 14.91
CA ALA A 300 -18.36 -14.81 16.28
C ALA A 300 -18.52 -13.35 16.75
N PHE A 301 -18.15 -12.40 15.91
CA PHE A 301 -18.26 -10.97 16.19
C PHE A 301 -19.71 -10.54 16.40
N ILE A 302 -20.65 -11.01 15.57
CA ILE A 302 -22.08 -10.71 15.70
C ILE A 302 -22.62 -11.15 17.07
N ARG A 303 -22.20 -12.33 17.55
CA ARG A 303 -22.60 -12.81 18.89
C ARG A 303 -22.00 -11.95 20.00
N LEU A 304 -20.73 -11.54 19.87
CA LEU A 304 -20.07 -10.66 20.83
C LEU A 304 -20.74 -9.28 20.87
N ASP A 305 -21.04 -8.71 19.70
CA ASP A 305 -21.75 -7.44 19.54
C ASP A 305 -23.17 -7.49 20.11
N GLY A 306 -23.86 -8.63 20.00
CA GLY A 306 -25.13 -8.90 20.70
C GLY A 306 -24.99 -8.80 22.21
N ALA A 307 -24.01 -9.48 22.80
CA ALA A 307 -23.75 -9.41 24.25
C ALA A 307 -23.32 -8.00 24.70
N PHE A 308 -22.55 -7.29 23.86
CA PHE A 308 -22.18 -5.91 24.12
C PHE A 308 -23.42 -5.00 24.14
N ARG A 309 -24.35 -5.17 23.19
CA ARG A 309 -25.64 -4.46 23.17
C ARG A 309 -26.46 -4.71 24.43
N GLU A 310 -26.56 -5.96 24.87
CA GLU A 310 -27.27 -6.29 26.12
C GLU A 310 -26.63 -5.59 27.33
N ARG A 311 -25.30 -5.48 27.35
CA ARG A 311 -24.56 -4.89 28.47
C ARG A 311 -24.59 -3.36 28.50
N PHE A 312 -24.46 -2.72 27.35
CA PHE A 312 -24.22 -1.28 27.22
C PHE A 312 -25.35 -0.52 26.48
N GLY A 313 -26.36 -1.22 25.97
CA GLY A 313 -27.53 -0.63 25.31
C GLY A 313 -27.27 -0.06 23.92
N ARG A 314 -26.09 -0.33 23.33
CA ARG A 314 -25.66 0.17 22.02
C ARG A 314 -24.77 -0.85 21.30
N PRO A 315 -24.73 -0.85 19.96
CA PRO A 315 -23.78 -1.70 19.22
C PRO A 315 -22.33 -1.31 19.52
N MET A 316 -21.43 -2.26 19.28
CA MET A 316 -20.00 -1.97 19.22
C MET A 316 -19.71 -1.04 18.05
N CYS A 317 -18.72 -0.18 18.28
CA CYS A 317 -18.21 0.80 17.33
C CYS A 317 -16.97 0.17 16.68
N VAL A 318 -16.96 0.06 15.35
CA VAL A 318 -15.85 -0.49 14.55
C VAL A 318 -15.31 0.65 13.69
N THR A 319 -13.99 0.77 13.60
CA THR A 319 -13.31 1.73 12.72
C THR A 319 -12.57 1.07 11.56
N ASP A 320 -12.23 -0.21 11.70
CA ASP A 320 -11.54 -0.98 10.67
C ASP A 320 -11.80 -2.48 10.88
N SER A 321 -11.87 -3.25 9.80
CA SER A 321 -12.08 -4.71 9.79
C SER A 321 -11.24 -5.39 8.70
N TYR A 322 -11.84 -6.02 7.69
CA TYR A 322 -11.05 -6.57 6.59
C TYR A 322 -10.34 -5.45 5.82
N ARG A 323 -9.02 -5.59 5.65
CA ARG A 323 -8.19 -4.62 4.95
C ARG A 323 -7.57 -5.22 3.68
N PRO A 324 -7.87 -4.68 2.48
CA PRO A 324 -7.25 -5.11 1.23
C PRO A 324 -5.72 -4.94 1.22
N TYR A 325 -5.05 -5.74 0.40
CA TYR A 325 -3.59 -5.75 0.28
C TYR A 325 -3.04 -4.39 -0.14
N ALA A 326 -3.71 -3.71 -1.09
CA ALA A 326 -3.29 -2.40 -1.58
C ALA A 326 -3.35 -1.33 -0.47
N GLU A 327 -4.40 -1.33 0.32
CA GLU A 327 -4.51 -0.48 1.49
C GLU A 327 -3.44 -0.78 2.54
N GLN A 328 -3.11 -2.06 2.77
CA GLN A 328 -2.00 -2.42 3.65
C GLN A 328 -0.64 -1.92 3.13
N VAL A 329 -0.42 -1.94 1.80
CA VAL A 329 0.78 -1.35 1.18
C VAL A 329 0.81 0.16 1.41
N ARG A 330 -0.32 0.86 1.23
CA ARG A 330 -0.44 2.30 1.49
C ARG A 330 -0.10 2.62 2.95
N LEU A 331 -0.75 1.97 3.91
CA LEU A 331 -0.51 2.19 5.34
C LEU A 331 0.94 1.89 5.73
N PHE A 332 1.53 0.81 5.22
CA PHE A 332 2.93 0.47 5.48
C PHE A 332 3.92 1.52 4.96
N ARG A 333 3.57 2.23 3.87
CA ARG A 333 4.41 3.28 3.27
C ARG A 333 4.21 4.65 3.93
N GLU A 334 3.01 4.95 4.40
CA GLU A 334 2.67 6.25 5.01
C GLU A 334 3.01 6.34 6.49
N LYS A 335 2.87 5.24 7.23
CA LYS A 335 3.09 5.22 8.67
C LYS A 335 4.58 5.09 9.00
N GLU A 336 4.96 5.59 10.17
CA GLU A 336 6.33 5.44 10.67
C GLU A 336 6.71 3.96 10.82
N ALA A 337 8.00 3.65 10.72
CA ALA A 337 8.48 2.28 10.78
C ALA A 337 8.02 1.58 12.07
N GLY A 338 7.31 0.45 11.92
CA GLY A 338 6.75 -0.32 13.04
C GLY A 338 5.31 0.04 13.41
N MET A 339 4.69 1.03 12.76
CA MET A 339 3.30 1.45 13.00
C MET A 339 2.28 0.78 12.05
N ALA A 340 2.75 -0.06 11.14
CA ALA A 340 1.90 -0.84 10.24
C ALA A 340 2.56 -2.19 9.96
N ALA A 341 1.75 -3.24 9.86
CA ALA A 341 2.21 -4.56 9.47
C ALA A 341 2.79 -4.55 8.05
N GLY A 342 3.76 -5.42 7.78
CA GLY A 342 4.28 -5.61 6.42
C GLY A 342 3.15 -6.05 5.48
N PRO A 343 3.17 -5.64 4.20
CA PRO A 343 2.17 -6.06 3.23
C PRO A 343 2.03 -7.58 3.19
N GLY A 344 0.79 -8.08 3.25
CA GLY A 344 0.49 -9.51 3.27
C GLY A 344 0.74 -10.21 4.62
N THR A 345 0.94 -9.47 5.72
CA THR A 345 1.16 -10.04 7.07
C THR A 345 0.20 -9.49 8.12
N SER A 346 -0.82 -8.74 7.72
CA SER A 346 -1.76 -8.08 8.63
C SER A 346 -2.93 -8.99 8.98
N THR A 347 -3.29 -9.14 10.25
CA THR A 347 -4.47 -9.93 10.66
C THR A 347 -5.78 -9.37 10.06
N HIS A 348 -5.84 -8.06 9.79
CA HIS A 348 -6.94 -7.44 9.02
C HIS A 348 -7.05 -8.02 7.60
N GLY A 349 -5.91 -8.28 6.94
CA GLY A 349 -5.88 -8.89 5.61
C GLY A 349 -6.32 -10.37 5.59
N GLU A 350 -6.44 -11.02 6.76
CA GLU A 350 -7.02 -12.36 6.88
C GLU A 350 -8.54 -12.33 7.10
N GLY A 351 -9.13 -11.14 7.20
CA GLY A 351 -10.54 -10.94 7.57
C GLY A 351 -10.83 -11.36 9.00
N ALA A 352 -9.82 -11.29 9.88
CA ALA A 352 -9.84 -11.88 11.22
C ALA A 352 -9.52 -10.88 12.35
N ALA A 353 -9.50 -9.58 12.04
CA ALA A 353 -9.24 -8.53 13.01
C ALA A 353 -10.23 -7.39 12.87
N VAL A 354 -10.42 -6.67 13.98
CA VAL A 354 -11.24 -5.46 14.08
C VAL A 354 -10.54 -4.42 14.95
N ASP A 355 -10.64 -3.16 14.54
CA ASP A 355 -10.27 -2.02 15.37
C ASP A 355 -11.55 -1.37 15.92
N LEU A 356 -11.65 -1.27 17.25
CA LEU A 356 -12.89 -0.92 17.94
C LEU A 356 -12.80 0.44 18.64
N CYS A 357 -13.87 1.22 18.54
CA CYS A 357 -14.02 2.56 19.12
C CYS A 357 -15.08 2.61 20.25
N GLY A 358 -15.46 3.83 20.65
CA GLY A 358 -16.59 4.04 21.56
C GLY A 358 -16.32 3.49 22.96
N GLY A 359 -15.12 3.74 23.49
CA GLY A 359 -14.69 3.33 24.82
C GLY A 359 -13.89 2.03 24.83
N VAL A 360 -14.06 1.13 23.84
CA VAL A 360 -13.25 -0.09 23.75
C VAL A 360 -11.78 0.23 23.46
N ASN A 361 -11.50 1.31 22.70
CA ASN A 361 -10.17 1.83 22.44
C ASN A 361 -9.50 2.54 23.63
N GLU A 362 -10.17 2.69 24.77
CA GLU A 362 -9.69 3.49 25.89
C GLU A 362 -9.32 2.61 27.09
N HIS A 363 -8.04 2.58 27.45
CA HIS A 363 -7.59 1.87 28.64
C HIS A 363 -8.33 2.35 29.90
N GLY A 364 -8.84 1.38 30.68
CA GLY A 364 -9.52 1.66 31.95
C GLY A 364 -10.99 2.05 31.82
N SER A 365 -11.53 2.17 30.61
CA SER A 365 -12.98 2.31 30.41
C SER A 365 -13.73 1.05 30.87
N ALA A 366 -15.04 1.20 31.11
CA ALA A 366 -15.88 0.07 31.48
C ALA A 366 -16.01 -0.93 30.32
N GLU A 367 -16.06 -0.41 29.09
CA GLU A 367 -16.14 -1.14 27.83
C GLU A 367 -14.88 -1.98 27.58
N HIS A 368 -13.70 -1.37 27.67
CA HIS A 368 -12.42 -2.08 27.46
C HIS A 368 -12.23 -3.17 28.52
N ALA A 369 -12.51 -2.86 29.78
CA ALA A 369 -12.42 -3.84 30.86
C ALA A 369 -13.41 -5.00 30.70
N TRP A 370 -14.61 -4.73 30.18
CA TRP A 370 -15.59 -5.77 29.86
C TRP A 370 -15.12 -6.64 28.69
N MET A 371 -14.64 -6.03 27.61
CA MET A 371 -14.12 -6.73 26.44
C MET A 371 -12.97 -7.68 26.82
N LEU A 372 -12.03 -7.27 27.67
CA LEU A 372 -10.93 -8.12 28.11
C LEU A 372 -11.39 -9.39 28.85
N ARG A 373 -12.56 -9.36 29.48
CA ARG A 373 -13.12 -10.51 30.21
C ARG A 373 -14.06 -11.36 29.35
N THR A 374 -14.79 -10.74 28.44
CA THR A 374 -15.91 -11.38 27.73
C THR A 374 -15.58 -11.75 26.30
N ALA A 375 -14.79 -10.96 25.57
CA ALA A 375 -14.41 -11.28 24.19
C ALA A 375 -13.81 -12.69 24.01
N PRO A 376 -12.97 -13.21 24.94
CA PRO A 376 -12.43 -14.57 24.83
C PRO A 376 -13.48 -15.67 24.77
N ASP A 377 -14.65 -15.48 25.39
CA ASP A 377 -15.77 -16.44 25.34
C ASP A 377 -16.37 -16.56 23.92
N TYR A 378 -16.04 -15.61 23.04
CA TYR A 378 -16.46 -15.55 21.64
C TYR A 378 -15.30 -15.81 20.67
N GLY A 379 -14.13 -16.25 21.15
CA GLY A 379 -12.94 -16.48 20.30
C GLY A 379 -12.20 -15.21 19.88
N TRP A 380 -12.55 -14.07 20.46
CA TRP A 380 -11.89 -12.78 20.22
C TRP A 380 -10.95 -12.43 21.36
N HIS A 381 -9.79 -11.88 21.05
CA HIS A 381 -8.85 -11.46 22.07
C HIS A 381 -8.10 -10.21 21.64
N ASN A 382 -7.67 -9.44 22.63
CA ASN A 382 -6.75 -8.32 22.43
C ASN A 382 -5.34 -8.84 22.71
N PRO A 383 -4.49 -9.03 21.68
CA PRO A 383 -3.21 -9.72 21.82
C PRO A 383 -2.27 -8.95 22.75
N ASP A 384 -1.31 -9.65 23.38
CA ASP A 384 -0.48 -9.06 24.44
C ASP A 384 0.30 -7.81 23.97
N TRP A 385 0.74 -7.80 22.70
CA TRP A 385 1.43 -6.66 22.09
C TRP A 385 0.53 -5.43 21.93
N ALA A 386 -0.78 -5.62 21.75
CA ALA A 386 -1.78 -4.56 21.62
C ALA A 386 -2.31 -4.12 23.01
N ARG A 387 -2.60 -5.08 23.89
CA ARG A 387 -3.17 -4.90 25.23
C ARG A 387 -2.31 -4.07 26.17
N GLY A 388 -1.02 -4.39 26.22
CA GLY A 388 -0.02 -3.68 27.02
C GLY A 388 0.80 -2.67 26.21
N GLY A 389 0.48 -2.51 24.93
CA GLY A 389 1.20 -1.66 23.99
C GLY A 389 0.37 -0.46 23.51
N PHE A 390 0.55 -0.11 22.24
CA PHE A 390 0.07 1.16 21.67
C PHE A 390 -1.35 1.10 21.09
N GLU A 391 -1.95 -0.08 20.95
CA GLU A 391 -3.19 -0.29 20.17
C GLU A 391 -4.29 -1.02 20.96
N PRO A 392 -4.84 -0.42 22.04
CA PRO A 392 -5.95 -1.01 22.81
C PRO A 392 -7.23 -1.27 22.02
N TRP A 393 -7.35 -0.65 20.84
CA TRP A 393 -8.47 -0.82 19.93
C TRP A 393 -8.41 -2.10 19.10
N HIS A 394 -7.25 -2.76 18.99
CA HIS A 394 -7.05 -3.89 18.06
C HIS A 394 -7.45 -5.24 18.66
N TRP A 395 -8.34 -5.97 18.00
CA TRP A 395 -8.81 -7.29 18.45
C TRP A 395 -8.72 -8.32 17.33
N GLU A 396 -8.28 -9.52 17.67
CA GLU A 396 -8.05 -10.62 16.73
C GLU A 396 -8.92 -11.84 17.09
N TYR A 397 -9.41 -12.52 16.06
CA TYR A 397 -10.16 -13.76 16.17
C TYR A 397 -9.27 -14.99 15.94
N THR A 398 -9.28 -15.93 16.88
CA THR A 398 -8.45 -17.15 16.83
C THR A 398 -9.22 -18.47 16.87
N GLY A 399 -10.55 -18.42 16.96
CA GLY A 399 -11.41 -19.62 17.04
C GLY A 399 -11.82 -19.99 18.46
#